data_AF-A0A6J3M9B8-F1
#
_entry.id   AF-A0A6J3M9B8-F1
#
_cell.length_a   1.000
_cell.length_b   1.000
_cell.length_c   1.000
_cell.angle_alpha   90.00
_cell.angle_beta   90.00
_cell.angle_gamma   90.00
#
_symmetry.space_group_name_H-M   'P 1'
#
loop_
_entity.id
_entity.type
_entity.pdbx_description
1 polymer ?
#
loop_
_entity_poly.entity_id
_entity_poly.type
_entity_poly.pdbx_seq_one_letter_code
_entity_poly.pdbx_strand_id
1 'polypeptide(L)'
;MTPSSRTQAPSGPWYPLVTVVNIESQILHSILSNSSTALVAKEDLSRLLTNSDDAQLSSFRSPFVSDEDQVDEDAFRSCLDALVSTPSNRHKAFVVLDQFTAGEKRTCQIAIDGRELEDIRESQFAFRCDVSSIPAALASIEDSPEVGPSTIRRVRNEAALVGGSWNKDRVDLFKTRPDRGLSASYPVHRSFDLASGCIGPETDIPYFGIFQTAQISLARINEFLQQTYEQDWGVEDDEDDEESEGGKRVRPAVAFITSFDTPPFHSGKAGDQLSNAPQVPPGSIGLSAIDCNTIAKSRFAKRGSEINYNMFVVLDEYSQSEDTVVIAANNEQDGQLLLGRASFNAALLTLVSPSDTSLTIDCQCNNAVVEGNGVICME
;
A
#
# COMPACT_ATOMS: atom_id res chain seq x y z
N MET A 1 -54.33 18.12 14.69
CA MET A 1 -53.01 17.54 15.04
C MET A 1 -52.54 16.73 13.85
N THR A 2 -51.67 17.29 13.04
CA THR A 2 -51.01 16.57 11.94
C THR A 2 -49.86 15.75 12.52
N PRO A 3 -49.72 14.46 12.18
CA PRO A 3 -48.59 13.67 12.65
C PRO A 3 -47.35 14.14 11.90
N SER A 4 -46.35 14.57 12.67
CA SER A 4 -44.99 14.81 12.22
C SER A 4 -44.45 13.57 11.53
N SER A 5 -44.17 13.69 10.23
CA SER A 5 -43.43 12.69 9.47
C SER A 5 -42.07 12.51 10.13
N ARG A 6 -41.87 11.38 10.82
CA ARG A 6 -40.53 10.88 11.13
C ARG A 6 -39.83 10.68 9.81
N THR A 7 -38.78 11.45 9.56
CA THR A 7 -37.78 11.16 8.54
C THR A 7 -37.34 9.72 8.77
N GLN A 8 -37.72 8.82 7.89
CA GLN A 8 -37.21 7.45 7.93
C GLN A 8 -35.70 7.56 7.73
N ALA A 9 -34.95 7.07 8.72
CA ALA A 9 -33.51 6.91 8.60
C ALA A 9 -33.23 6.10 7.32
N PRO A 10 -32.27 6.51 6.48
CA PRO A 10 -31.95 5.79 5.24
C PRO A 10 -31.66 4.33 5.56
N SER A 11 -32.41 3.42 4.92
CA SER A 11 -32.37 1.97 5.18
C SER A 11 -31.17 1.27 4.54
N GLY A 12 -30.01 1.93 4.51
CA GLY A 12 -28.76 1.41 3.95
C GLY A 12 -27.75 1.02 5.03
N PRO A 13 -26.67 0.30 4.67
CA PRO A 13 -25.55 0.07 5.57
C PRO A 13 -24.91 1.41 5.94
N TRP A 14 -24.64 1.60 7.24
CA TRP A 14 -23.92 2.76 7.75
C TRP A 14 -22.52 2.34 8.20
N TYR A 15 -21.52 3.13 7.83
CA TYR A 15 -20.12 2.95 8.18
C TYR A 15 -19.67 3.99 9.20
N PRO A 16 -18.96 3.60 10.27
CA PRO A 16 -18.40 4.54 11.22
C PRO A 16 -17.38 5.47 10.55
N LEU A 17 -17.52 6.77 10.81
CA LEU A 17 -16.55 7.80 10.46
C LEU A 17 -15.82 8.26 11.72
N VAL A 18 -14.56 7.89 11.86
CA VAL A 18 -13.69 8.30 12.96
C VAL A 18 -12.89 9.52 12.53
N THR A 19 -12.85 10.55 13.36
CA THR A 19 -11.94 11.70 13.14
C THR A 19 -10.89 11.69 14.22
N VAL A 20 -9.61 11.79 13.86
CA VAL A 20 -8.50 11.83 14.84
C VAL A 20 -7.81 13.19 14.92
N VAL A 21 -8.24 14.14 14.07
CA VAL A 21 -7.80 15.54 14.05
C VAL A 21 -8.99 16.46 13.78
N ASN A 22 -8.76 17.77 13.95
CA ASN A 22 -9.72 18.79 13.57
C ASN A 22 -9.87 18.84 12.05
N ILE A 23 -11.10 18.67 11.56
CA ILE A 23 -11.43 18.68 10.14
C ILE A 23 -12.30 19.89 9.80
N GLU A 24 -12.01 20.55 8.67
CA GLU A 24 -12.83 21.64 8.16
C GLU A 24 -14.28 21.21 7.95
N SER A 25 -15.23 22.03 8.43
CA SER A 25 -16.66 21.73 8.36
C SER A 25 -17.16 21.43 6.95
N GLN A 26 -16.60 22.08 5.93
CA GLN A 26 -16.96 21.85 4.52
C GLN A 26 -16.60 20.42 4.05
N ILE A 27 -15.45 19.90 4.46
CA ILE A 27 -15.01 18.53 4.13
C ILE A 27 -15.93 17.54 4.85
N LEU A 28 -16.20 17.78 6.12
CA LEU A 28 -17.06 16.93 6.94
C LEU A 28 -18.50 16.89 6.41
N HIS A 29 -19.07 18.04 6.05
CA HIS A 29 -20.37 18.13 5.40
C HIS A 29 -20.38 17.36 4.07
N SER A 30 -19.31 17.47 3.27
CA SER A 30 -19.22 16.72 2.00
C SER A 30 -19.24 15.21 2.24
N ILE A 31 -18.54 14.71 3.26
CA ILE A 31 -18.49 13.28 3.57
C ILE A 31 -19.84 12.82 4.11
N LEU A 32 -20.40 13.54 5.08
CA LEU A 32 -21.65 13.17 5.77
C LEU A 32 -22.91 13.40 4.95
N SER A 33 -22.84 14.25 3.90
CA SER A 33 -23.92 14.32 2.92
C SER A 33 -24.14 12.99 2.18
N ASN A 34 -23.20 12.04 2.28
CA ASN A 34 -23.39 10.67 1.81
C ASN A 34 -24.16 9.84 2.85
N SER A 35 -25.29 9.26 2.44
CA SER A 35 -26.21 8.50 3.30
C SER A 35 -25.67 7.21 3.91
N SER A 36 -24.41 6.85 3.64
CA SER A 36 -23.78 5.60 4.08
C SER A 36 -22.75 5.80 5.20
N THR A 37 -22.38 7.03 5.59
CA THR A 37 -21.42 7.25 6.70
C THR A 37 -22.11 7.84 7.92
N ALA A 38 -21.79 7.32 9.11
CA ALA A 38 -22.26 7.83 10.39
C ALA A 38 -21.09 8.40 11.20
N LEU A 39 -21.20 9.66 11.63
CA LEU A 39 -20.15 10.34 12.40
C LEU A 39 -19.94 9.66 13.77
N VAL A 40 -18.70 9.28 14.05
CA VAL A 40 -18.18 8.75 15.31
C VAL A 40 -16.85 9.48 15.61
N ALA A 41 -16.91 10.79 15.85
CA ALA A 41 -15.73 11.65 16.01
C ALA A 41 -15.03 11.48 17.36
N LYS A 42 -13.69 11.49 17.38
CA LYS A 42 -12.86 11.57 18.60
C LYS A 42 -12.86 12.96 19.23
N GLU A 43 -12.97 13.99 18.39
CA GLU A 43 -13.06 15.39 18.81
C GLU A 43 -14.52 15.87 18.81
N ASP A 44 -14.83 16.85 19.66
CA ASP A 44 -16.13 17.52 19.67
C ASP A 44 -16.29 18.44 18.44
N LEU A 45 -16.64 17.85 17.31
CA LEU A 45 -16.86 18.57 16.05
C LEU A 45 -18.18 19.36 16.01
N SER A 46 -19.00 19.28 17.07
CA SER A 46 -20.27 20.04 17.16
C SER A 46 -20.07 21.55 17.09
N ARG A 47 -18.87 22.04 17.47
CA ARG A 47 -18.52 23.48 17.47
C ARG A 47 -18.11 24.03 16.11
N LEU A 48 -17.57 23.20 15.22
CA LEU A 48 -17.12 23.60 13.88
C LEU A 48 -18.25 23.58 12.84
N LEU A 49 -19.31 22.83 13.13
CA LEU A 49 -20.47 22.67 12.26
C LEU A 49 -21.54 23.71 12.58
N THR A 50 -21.41 24.89 11.97
CA THR A 50 -22.36 26.01 12.17
C THR A 50 -23.65 25.87 11.36
N ASN A 51 -23.72 24.93 10.41
CA ASN A 51 -24.91 24.68 9.59
C ASN A 51 -25.79 23.61 10.25
N SER A 52 -26.84 24.07 10.92
CA SER A 52 -27.73 23.29 11.80
C SER A 52 -28.82 22.49 11.07
N ASP A 53 -28.87 22.56 9.73
CA ASP A 53 -29.96 21.98 8.94
C ASP A 53 -29.83 20.47 8.66
N ASP A 54 -28.71 19.83 9.03
CA ASP A 54 -28.60 18.37 8.96
C ASP A 54 -28.99 17.73 10.31
N ALA A 55 -30.18 17.13 10.33
CA ALA A 55 -30.72 16.46 11.50
C ALA A 55 -29.80 15.34 12.03
N GLN A 56 -28.96 14.73 11.19
CA GLN A 56 -28.01 13.71 11.62
C GLN A 56 -26.85 14.32 12.42
N LEU A 57 -26.36 15.49 12.02
CA LEU A 57 -25.27 16.22 12.68
C LEU A 57 -25.68 16.79 14.04
N SER A 58 -26.90 17.32 14.15
CA SER A 58 -27.42 17.89 15.40
C SER A 58 -27.61 16.87 16.53
N SER A 59 -27.67 15.57 16.18
CA SER A 59 -27.83 14.47 17.13
C SER A 59 -26.51 13.84 17.57
N PHE A 60 -25.40 14.28 16.98
CA PHE A 60 -24.09 13.69 17.22
C PHE A 60 -23.58 13.99 18.64
N ARG A 61 -23.17 12.93 19.34
CA ARG A 61 -22.43 12.99 20.61
C ARG A 61 -21.19 12.13 20.46
N SER A 62 -20.01 12.77 20.51
CA SER A 62 -18.75 12.03 20.53
C SER A 62 -18.66 11.21 21.83
N PRO A 63 -18.34 9.91 21.76
CA PRO A 63 -18.09 9.09 22.94
C PRO A 63 -16.68 9.31 23.54
N PHE A 64 -15.86 10.18 22.95
CA PHE A 64 -14.43 10.33 23.27
C PHE A 64 -14.06 11.70 23.86
N VAL A 65 -15.05 12.55 24.17
CA VAL A 65 -14.82 13.83 24.84
C VAL A 65 -14.66 13.57 26.34
N SER A 66 -13.51 13.06 26.74
CA SER A 66 -12.98 13.33 28.08
C SER A 66 -11.94 14.42 27.93
N ASP A 67 -12.19 15.54 28.63
CA ASP A 67 -11.28 16.68 28.69
C ASP A 67 -9.89 16.21 29.16
N GLU A 68 -8.94 16.01 28.24
CA GLU A 68 -7.49 16.23 28.38
C GLU A 68 -6.74 15.72 27.13
N ASP A 69 -5.81 16.53 26.64
CA ASP A 69 -5.14 16.49 25.33
C ASP A 69 -4.20 15.28 25.07
N GLN A 70 -4.56 14.05 25.41
CA GLN A 70 -3.85 12.88 24.92
C GLN A 70 -4.81 11.78 24.48
N VAL A 71 -4.48 11.22 23.31
CA VAL A 71 -5.14 10.08 22.70
C VAL A 71 -5.09 8.90 23.67
N ASP A 72 -6.22 8.58 24.31
CA ASP A 72 -6.35 7.30 24.99
C ASP A 72 -6.56 6.21 23.92
N GLU A 73 -5.47 5.58 23.49
CA GLU A 73 -5.46 4.47 22.53
C GLU A 73 -6.34 3.31 23.01
N ASP A 74 -6.43 3.09 24.33
CA ASP A 74 -7.26 2.03 24.92
C ASP A 74 -8.76 2.38 24.78
N ALA A 75 -9.13 3.65 24.88
CA ALA A 75 -10.50 4.12 24.66
C ALA A 75 -10.91 4.03 23.18
N PHE A 76 -10.02 4.39 22.24
CA PHE A 76 -10.23 4.21 20.80
C PHE A 76 -10.42 2.72 20.47
N ARG A 77 -9.52 1.86 20.99
CA ARG A 77 -9.60 0.40 20.84
C ARG A 77 -10.89 -0.18 21.42
N SER A 78 -11.31 0.30 22.59
CA SER A 78 -12.57 -0.11 23.24
C SER A 78 -13.80 0.28 22.42
N CYS A 79 -13.77 1.43 21.73
CA CYS A 79 -14.85 1.80 20.82
C CYS A 79 -14.87 0.93 19.57
N LEU A 80 -13.70 0.63 18.98
CA LEU A 80 -13.59 -0.34 17.89
C LEU A 80 -14.16 -1.71 18.32
N ASP A 81 -13.82 -2.18 19.52
CA ASP A 81 -14.37 -3.42 20.11
C ASP A 81 -15.90 -3.37 20.25
N ALA A 82 -16.45 -2.24 20.72
CA ALA A 82 -17.89 -2.05 20.84
C ALA A 82 -18.62 -2.05 19.47
N LEU A 83 -18.01 -1.43 18.45
CA LEU A 83 -18.56 -1.38 17.10
C LEU A 83 -18.58 -2.76 16.43
N VAL A 84 -17.51 -3.53 16.61
CA VAL A 84 -17.31 -4.87 16.04
C VAL A 84 -18.18 -5.91 16.74
N SER A 85 -18.36 -5.81 18.05
CA SER A 85 -19.21 -6.71 18.84
C SER A 85 -20.72 -6.55 18.59
N THR A 86 -21.13 -5.53 17.83
CA THR A 86 -22.54 -5.33 17.47
C THR A 86 -22.96 -6.29 16.34
N PRO A 87 -23.96 -7.18 16.51
CA PRO A 87 -24.27 -8.26 15.57
C PRO A 87 -24.64 -7.85 14.14
N SER A 88 -25.15 -6.62 13.94
CA SER A 88 -25.43 -6.03 12.63
C SER A 88 -24.18 -5.49 11.91
N ASN A 89 -23.02 -5.52 12.56
CA ASN A 89 -21.76 -4.91 12.11
C ASN A 89 -20.63 -5.92 11.85
N ARG A 90 -20.98 -7.21 11.71
CA ARG A 90 -20.03 -8.34 11.65
C ARG A 90 -18.94 -8.23 10.57
N HIS A 91 -19.13 -7.42 9.54
CA HIS A 91 -18.08 -7.01 8.60
C HIS A 91 -18.28 -5.54 8.27
N LYS A 92 -17.61 -4.60 8.95
CA LYS A 92 -17.82 -3.17 8.64
C LYS A 92 -16.53 -2.38 8.68
N ALA A 93 -16.06 -2.07 7.47
CA ALA A 93 -15.02 -1.08 7.28
C ALA A 93 -15.41 0.24 7.97
N PHE A 94 -14.41 0.98 8.42
CA PHE A 94 -14.58 2.31 8.98
C PHE A 94 -13.71 3.30 8.23
N VAL A 95 -14.16 4.54 8.19
CA VAL A 95 -13.46 5.65 7.53
C VAL A 95 -12.76 6.44 8.62
N VAL A 96 -11.44 6.62 8.51
CA VAL A 96 -10.64 7.43 9.43
C VAL A 96 -10.22 8.72 8.74
N LEU A 97 -10.59 9.84 9.32
CA LEU A 97 -10.16 11.18 8.93
C LEU A 97 -9.02 11.63 9.83
N ASP A 98 -7.89 11.96 9.21
CA ASP A 98 -6.65 12.31 9.87
C ASP A 98 -6.00 13.54 9.24
N GLN A 99 -4.75 13.83 9.58
CA GLN A 99 -4.04 15.01 9.09
C GLN A 99 -4.00 15.11 7.56
N PHE A 100 -4.07 14.00 6.83
CA PHE A 100 -4.05 13.99 5.36
C PHE A 100 -5.42 14.26 4.74
N THR A 101 -6.49 14.19 5.52
CA THR A 101 -7.84 14.55 5.07
C THR A 101 -7.99 16.05 4.81
N ALA A 102 -7.26 16.89 5.56
CA ALA A 102 -7.25 18.34 5.36
C ALA A 102 -6.19 18.82 4.35
N GLY A 103 -5.38 17.92 3.78
CA GLY A 103 -4.31 18.26 2.85
C GLY A 103 -4.81 18.67 1.44
N GLU A 104 -3.88 19.09 0.58
CA GLU A 104 -4.17 19.45 -0.82
C GLU A 104 -4.72 18.26 -1.62
N LYS A 105 -4.12 17.08 -1.43
CA LYS A 105 -4.67 15.78 -1.88
C LYS A 105 -5.46 15.16 -0.73
N ARG A 106 -6.75 15.50 -0.63
CA ARG A 106 -7.62 15.05 0.46
C ARG A 106 -7.83 13.54 0.43
N THR A 107 -7.19 12.83 1.36
CA THR A 107 -7.33 11.38 1.51
C THR A 107 -7.82 11.01 2.91
N CYS A 108 -8.39 9.83 3.04
CA CYS A 108 -8.77 9.22 4.32
C CYS A 108 -8.27 7.77 4.33
N GLN A 109 -8.27 7.14 5.50
CA GLN A 109 -8.05 5.70 5.59
C GLN A 109 -9.39 4.98 5.58
N ILE A 110 -9.46 3.87 4.88
CA ILE A 110 -10.54 2.89 5.03
C ILE A 110 -9.91 1.64 5.62
N ALA A 111 -10.42 1.22 6.76
CA ALA A 111 -9.84 0.13 7.53
C ALA A 111 -10.91 -0.88 7.96
N ILE A 112 -10.49 -2.13 8.17
CA ILE A 112 -11.29 -3.19 8.78
C ILE A 112 -10.58 -3.69 10.04
N ASP A 113 -11.35 -4.22 10.99
CA ASP A 113 -10.77 -4.87 12.16
C ASP A 113 -10.00 -6.13 11.75
N GLY A 114 -8.71 -6.18 12.10
CA GLY A 114 -7.79 -7.26 11.77
C GLY A 114 -7.57 -8.27 12.89
N ARG A 115 -8.06 -8.01 14.11
CA ARG A 115 -7.64 -8.69 15.36
C ARG A 115 -7.93 -10.18 15.46
N GLU A 116 -8.69 -10.75 14.52
CA GLU A 116 -8.98 -12.19 14.44
C GLU A 116 -8.68 -12.80 13.06
N LEU A 117 -8.13 -12.02 12.13
CA LEU A 117 -8.07 -12.44 10.73
C LEU A 117 -6.76 -13.17 10.39
N GLU A 118 -5.62 -12.82 10.98
CA GLU A 118 -4.30 -13.45 10.71
C GLU A 118 -3.29 -13.31 11.87
N ASP A 119 -2.19 -14.09 11.85
CA ASP A 119 -1.03 -14.00 12.78
C ASP A 119 -0.18 -12.71 12.62
N ILE A 120 -0.75 -11.66 12.02
CA ILE A 120 -0.12 -10.36 11.84
C ILE A 120 -0.39 -9.56 13.12
N ARG A 121 0.66 -8.96 13.71
CA ARG A 121 0.58 -8.18 14.97
C ARG A 121 -0.23 -6.88 14.84
N GLU A 122 -0.96 -6.70 13.75
CA GLU A 122 -1.65 -5.45 13.41
C GLU A 122 -3.11 -5.48 13.81
N SER A 123 -3.55 -4.38 14.39
CA SER A 123 -4.90 -4.25 14.93
C SER A 123 -5.95 -4.02 13.83
N GLN A 124 -5.52 -3.65 12.62
CA GLN A 124 -6.40 -3.29 11.50
C GLN A 124 -5.68 -3.48 10.15
N PHE A 125 -6.45 -3.87 9.13
CA PHE A 125 -6.00 -3.81 7.73
C PHE A 125 -6.58 -2.56 7.08
N ALA A 126 -5.77 -1.78 6.39
CA ALA A 126 -6.20 -0.49 5.87
C ALA A 126 -5.65 -0.17 4.47
N PHE A 127 -6.31 0.76 3.79
CA PHE A 127 -5.80 1.41 2.58
C PHE A 127 -6.16 2.89 2.57
N ARG A 128 -5.35 3.71 1.88
CA ARG A 128 -5.68 5.10 1.63
C ARG A 128 -6.66 5.23 0.49
N CYS A 129 -7.64 6.11 0.66
CA CYS A 129 -8.69 6.39 -0.30
C CYS A 129 -8.82 7.91 -0.47
N ASP A 130 -9.04 8.37 -1.70
CA ASP A 130 -9.43 9.74 -1.94
C ASP A 130 -10.80 10.00 -1.30
N VAL A 131 -10.97 11.13 -0.61
CA VAL A 131 -12.21 11.44 0.11
C VAL A 131 -13.43 11.41 -0.82
N SER A 132 -13.27 11.83 -2.08
CA SER A 132 -14.33 11.78 -3.10
C SER A 132 -14.75 10.36 -3.49
N SER A 133 -13.91 9.36 -3.23
CA SER A 133 -14.10 7.96 -3.62
C SER A 133 -14.58 7.07 -2.48
N ILE A 134 -14.74 7.60 -1.26
CA ILE A 134 -15.19 6.84 -0.07
C ILE A 134 -16.40 5.94 -0.35
N PRO A 135 -17.52 6.42 -0.93
CA PRO A 135 -18.69 5.57 -1.12
C PRO A 135 -18.42 4.38 -2.05
N ALA A 136 -17.63 4.59 -3.09
CA ALA A 136 -17.29 3.55 -4.05
C ALA A 136 -16.29 2.55 -3.49
N ALA A 137 -15.33 3.01 -2.68
CA ALA A 137 -14.37 2.16 -1.99
C ALA A 137 -15.07 1.24 -1.00
N LEU A 138 -16.01 1.78 -0.20
CA LEU A 138 -16.81 1.00 0.74
C LEU A 138 -17.68 -0.04 0.02
N ALA A 139 -18.35 0.34 -1.08
CA ALA A 139 -19.09 -0.59 -1.93
C ALA A 139 -18.17 -1.70 -2.50
N SER A 140 -16.94 -1.37 -2.89
CA SER A 140 -15.99 -2.35 -3.42
C SER A 140 -15.54 -3.41 -2.39
N ILE A 141 -15.67 -3.11 -1.10
CA ILE A 141 -15.42 -4.04 0.01
C ILE A 141 -16.66 -4.91 0.23
N GLU A 142 -17.86 -4.33 0.23
CA GLU A 142 -19.12 -5.07 0.43
C GLU A 142 -19.48 -6.01 -0.71
N ASP A 143 -19.26 -5.58 -1.96
CA ASP A 143 -19.55 -6.37 -3.15
C ASP A 143 -18.53 -7.50 -3.35
N SER A 144 -17.47 -7.53 -2.55
CA SER A 144 -16.43 -8.54 -2.65
C SER A 144 -16.94 -9.89 -2.12
N PRO A 145 -16.85 -10.98 -2.92
CA PRO A 145 -17.19 -12.31 -2.45
C PRO A 145 -16.18 -12.85 -1.43
N GLU A 146 -15.01 -12.20 -1.34
CA GLU A 146 -13.96 -12.50 -0.39
C GLU A 146 -14.17 -11.73 0.92
N VAL A 147 -14.06 -12.41 2.06
CA VAL A 147 -14.31 -11.82 3.38
C VAL A 147 -12.99 -11.54 4.09
N GLY A 148 -12.81 -10.33 4.62
CA GLY A 148 -11.69 -10.00 5.51
C GLY A 148 -10.45 -9.44 4.79
N PRO A 149 -9.22 -9.87 5.13
CA PRO A 149 -7.98 -9.20 4.72
C PRO A 149 -7.71 -9.26 3.21
N SER A 150 -8.12 -10.34 2.54
CA SER A 150 -7.86 -10.51 1.10
C SER A 150 -8.52 -9.41 0.26
N THR A 151 -9.74 -9.00 0.63
CA THR A 151 -10.45 -7.88 -0.01
C THR A 151 -9.71 -6.56 0.21
N ILE A 152 -9.21 -6.31 1.42
CA ILE A 152 -8.44 -5.10 1.70
C ILE A 152 -7.11 -5.11 0.97
N ARG A 153 -6.39 -6.22 0.95
CA ARG A 153 -5.16 -6.38 0.15
C ARG A 153 -5.41 -6.14 -1.33
N ARG A 154 -6.51 -6.66 -1.88
CA ARG A 154 -6.91 -6.40 -3.27
C ARG A 154 -7.08 -4.90 -3.51
N VAL A 155 -7.88 -4.23 -2.69
CA VAL A 155 -8.17 -2.79 -2.85
C VAL A 155 -6.91 -1.94 -2.59
N ARG A 156 -6.05 -2.33 -1.66
CA ARG A 156 -4.75 -1.70 -1.42
C ARG A 156 -3.80 -1.88 -2.61
N ASN A 157 -3.76 -3.06 -3.20
CA ASN A 157 -2.99 -3.29 -4.42
C ASN A 157 -3.51 -2.42 -5.57
N GLU A 158 -4.83 -2.28 -5.72
CA GLU A 158 -5.42 -1.33 -6.67
C GLU A 158 -4.92 0.10 -6.38
N ALA A 159 -4.93 0.55 -5.11
CA ALA A 159 -4.42 1.86 -4.71
C ALA A 159 -2.93 2.06 -5.10
N ALA A 160 -2.06 1.08 -4.80
CA ALA A 160 -0.64 1.13 -5.14
C ALA A 160 -0.42 1.27 -6.66
N LEU A 161 -1.24 0.58 -7.46
CA LEU A 161 -1.22 0.63 -8.93
C LEU A 161 -1.74 1.95 -9.52
N VAL A 162 -2.47 2.77 -8.73
CA VAL A 162 -3.06 4.04 -9.21
C VAL A 162 -2.53 5.30 -8.52
N GLY A 163 -1.33 5.22 -7.93
CA GLY A 163 -0.64 6.36 -7.32
C GLY A 163 -0.66 6.41 -5.79
N GLY A 164 -0.96 5.29 -5.13
CA GLY A 164 -0.84 5.14 -3.66
C GLY A 164 -2.15 5.37 -2.89
N SER A 165 -3.11 6.11 -3.45
CA SER A 165 -4.47 6.25 -2.91
C SER A 165 -5.51 5.66 -3.84
N TRP A 166 -6.50 4.97 -3.28
CA TRP A 166 -7.59 4.40 -4.04
C TRP A 166 -8.50 5.52 -4.52
N ASN A 167 -8.65 5.61 -5.84
CA ASN A 167 -9.52 6.56 -6.50
C ASN A 167 -10.35 5.80 -7.54
N LYS A 168 -11.68 5.93 -7.48
CA LYS A 168 -12.58 5.16 -8.35
C LYS A 168 -12.25 5.35 -9.83
N ASP A 169 -12.12 6.59 -10.29
CA ASP A 169 -11.94 6.89 -11.71
C ASP A 169 -10.61 6.34 -12.22
N ARG A 170 -9.54 6.45 -11.41
CA ARG A 170 -8.23 5.89 -11.77
C ARG A 170 -8.23 4.37 -11.78
N VAL A 171 -8.93 3.75 -10.83
CA VAL A 171 -9.06 2.29 -10.74
C VAL A 171 -9.90 1.75 -11.90
N ASP A 172 -11.01 2.41 -12.23
CA ASP A 172 -11.83 2.04 -13.39
C ASP A 172 -11.02 2.18 -14.68
N LEU A 173 -10.27 3.27 -14.85
CA LEU A 173 -9.36 3.45 -15.98
C LEU A 173 -8.32 2.33 -16.05
N PHE A 174 -7.70 1.96 -14.92
CA PHE A 174 -6.77 0.85 -14.85
C PHE A 174 -7.44 -0.47 -15.27
N LYS A 175 -8.65 -0.75 -14.79
CA LYS A 175 -9.43 -1.95 -15.14
C LYS A 175 -9.87 -2.01 -16.60
N THR A 176 -9.99 -0.87 -17.28
CA THR A 176 -10.28 -0.83 -18.72
C THR A 176 -9.07 -1.14 -19.61
N ARG A 177 -7.85 -1.24 -19.04
CA ARG A 177 -6.67 -1.61 -19.83
C ARG A 177 -6.89 -2.99 -20.45
N PRO A 178 -6.53 -3.17 -21.75
CA PRO A 178 -6.68 -4.46 -22.40
C PRO A 178 -5.96 -5.55 -21.63
N ASP A 179 -6.68 -6.61 -21.26
CA ASP A 179 -6.05 -7.83 -20.77
C ASP A 179 -5.09 -8.33 -21.85
N ARG A 180 -3.82 -8.48 -21.48
CA ARG A 180 -2.77 -8.95 -22.39
C ARG A 180 -2.76 -10.46 -22.54
N GLY A 181 -3.61 -11.19 -21.81
CA GLY A 181 -3.74 -12.64 -21.91
C GLY A 181 -2.45 -13.37 -21.53
N LEU A 182 -1.66 -12.80 -20.62
CA LEU A 182 -0.30 -13.25 -20.32
C LEU A 182 -0.27 -14.68 -19.78
N SER A 183 -1.31 -15.14 -19.10
CA SER A 183 -1.39 -16.48 -18.52
C SER A 183 -1.19 -17.61 -19.56
N ALA A 184 -1.58 -17.39 -20.82
CA ALA A 184 -1.37 -18.36 -21.89
C ALA A 184 0.11 -18.41 -22.36
N SER A 185 0.77 -17.25 -22.42
CA SER A 185 2.17 -17.11 -22.85
C SER A 185 3.18 -17.31 -21.71
N TYR A 186 2.74 -17.17 -20.47
CA TYR A 186 3.53 -17.23 -19.24
C TYR A 186 2.80 -18.06 -18.18
N PRO A 187 2.61 -19.38 -18.41
CA PRO A 187 2.03 -20.26 -17.39
C PRO A 187 2.98 -20.36 -16.20
N VAL A 188 2.42 -20.30 -14.99
CA VAL A 188 3.17 -20.42 -13.73
C VAL A 188 3.94 -21.74 -13.72
N HIS A 189 5.24 -21.68 -13.36
CA HIS A 189 6.08 -22.86 -13.30
C HIS A 189 5.71 -23.75 -12.12
N ARG A 190 5.70 -25.08 -12.31
CA ARG A 190 5.28 -26.03 -11.26
C ARG A 190 6.20 -26.06 -10.03
N SER A 191 7.45 -25.63 -10.18
CA SER A 191 8.45 -25.59 -9.10
C SER A 191 8.66 -24.17 -8.56
N PHE A 192 7.75 -23.24 -8.81
CA PHE A 192 7.78 -21.94 -8.17
C PHE A 192 7.42 -22.13 -6.69
N ASP A 193 8.44 -22.28 -5.86
CA ASP A 193 8.29 -22.27 -4.41
C ASP A 193 8.20 -20.79 -3.97
N LEU A 194 7.25 -20.47 -3.09
CA LEU A 194 7.06 -19.12 -2.54
C LEU A 194 8.26 -18.68 -1.68
N ALA A 195 9.11 -19.63 -1.27
CA ALA A 195 10.43 -19.39 -0.68
C ALA A 195 11.59 -19.36 -1.71
N SER A 196 11.30 -19.42 -3.02
CA SER A 196 12.33 -19.38 -4.09
C SER A 196 13.01 -18.02 -4.23
N GLY A 197 14.10 -17.85 -3.49
CA GLY A 197 15.14 -16.83 -3.65
C GLY A 197 16.45 -17.42 -3.11
N CYS A 198 17.61 -16.78 -3.30
CA CYS A 198 18.95 -17.32 -2.99
C CYS A 198 19.02 -18.30 -1.80
N ILE A 199 18.95 -19.61 -2.09
CA ILE A 199 19.40 -20.69 -1.19
C ILE A 199 20.62 -21.36 -1.85
N GLY A 200 21.54 -20.54 -2.36
CA GLY A 200 22.85 -20.97 -2.82
C GLY A 200 23.86 -20.65 -1.71
N PRO A 201 24.62 -21.62 -1.18
CA PRO A 201 25.62 -21.38 -0.14
C PRO A 201 26.81 -20.50 -0.58
N GLU A 202 26.84 -20.04 -1.84
CA GLU A 202 27.93 -19.26 -2.44
C GLU A 202 27.50 -17.85 -2.92
N THR A 203 26.27 -17.42 -2.67
CA THR A 203 25.79 -16.08 -3.06
C THR A 203 25.49 -15.24 -1.82
N ASP A 204 26.38 -14.29 -1.50
CA ASP A 204 26.30 -13.50 -0.26
C ASP A 204 25.02 -12.65 -0.17
N ILE A 205 24.48 -12.11 -1.28
CA ILE A 205 23.25 -11.30 -1.30
C ILE A 205 22.47 -11.49 -2.63
N PRO A 206 21.16 -11.87 -2.62
CA PRO A 206 20.33 -11.89 -3.83
C PRO A 206 20.12 -10.49 -4.43
N TYR A 207 20.04 -10.40 -5.77
CA TYR A 207 19.58 -9.18 -6.46
C TYR A 207 18.05 -9.07 -6.43
N PHE A 208 17.49 -7.89 -6.16
CA PHE A 208 16.08 -7.62 -6.45
C PHE A 208 15.89 -7.16 -7.90
N GLY A 209 14.91 -7.74 -8.59
CA GLY A 209 14.60 -7.36 -9.98
C GLY A 209 13.92 -5.99 -10.08
N ILE A 210 14.28 -5.20 -11.08
CA ILE A 210 13.60 -3.96 -11.45
C ILE A 210 12.93 -4.15 -12.82
N PHE A 211 11.60 -4.11 -12.85
CA PHE A 211 10.82 -4.06 -14.07
C PHE A 211 10.56 -2.61 -14.46
N GLN A 212 10.92 -2.25 -15.69
CA GLN A 212 10.49 -0.98 -16.27
C GLN A 212 9.27 -1.21 -17.15
N THR A 213 8.12 -0.66 -16.73
CA THR A 213 6.83 -0.80 -17.41
C THR A 213 6.30 0.51 -17.98
N ALA A 214 6.99 1.62 -17.76
CA ALA A 214 6.71 2.90 -18.40
C ALA A 214 7.96 3.53 -19.02
N GLN A 215 7.76 4.57 -19.81
CA GLN A 215 8.85 5.37 -20.34
C GLN A 215 9.39 6.28 -19.24
N ILE A 216 10.52 5.89 -18.65
CA ILE A 216 11.22 6.67 -17.63
C ILE A 216 12.50 7.22 -18.23
N SER A 217 12.73 8.52 -18.04
CA SER A 217 13.96 9.16 -18.51
C SER A 217 15.18 8.64 -17.76
N LEU A 218 16.35 8.61 -18.41
CA LEU A 218 17.62 8.22 -17.76
C LEU A 218 17.92 9.08 -16.52
N ALA A 219 17.69 10.39 -16.60
CA ALA A 219 17.88 11.30 -15.46
C ALA A 219 17.06 10.84 -14.25
N ARG A 220 15.82 10.43 -14.51
CA ARG A 220 14.90 9.98 -13.49
C ARG A 220 15.24 8.60 -12.92
N ILE A 221 15.72 7.69 -13.77
CA ILE A 221 16.26 6.40 -13.32
C ILE A 221 17.47 6.64 -12.41
N ASN A 222 18.39 7.51 -12.81
CA ASN A 222 19.57 7.83 -12.00
C ASN A 222 19.21 8.49 -10.66
N GLU A 223 18.19 9.34 -10.63
CA GLU A 223 17.67 9.92 -9.40
C GLU A 223 17.08 8.85 -8.47
N PHE A 224 16.31 7.90 -9.00
CA PHE A 224 15.83 6.74 -8.23
C PHE A 224 16.98 5.95 -7.62
N LEU A 225 17.98 5.59 -8.43
CA LEU A 225 19.15 4.84 -7.96
C LEU A 225 19.94 5.62 -6.92
N GLN A 226 20.16 6.92 -7.14
CA GLN A 226 20.84 7.79 -6.20
C GLN A 226 20.11 7.84 -4.85
N GLN A 227 18.84 8.23 -4.83
CA GLN A 227 18.08 8.39 -3.59
C GLN A 227 17.93 7.06 -2.83
N THR A 228 17.79 5.95 -3.55
CA THR A 228 17.65 4.65 -2.89
C THR A 228 18.97 4.10 -2.33
N TYR A 229 20.12 4.60 -2.77
CA TYR A 229 21.45 4.14 -2.31
C TYR A 229 22.20 5.15 -1.42
N GLU A 230 21.75 6.41 -1.35
CA GLU A 230 22.32 7.46 -0.49
C GLU A 230 22.09 7.26 1.01
N GLN A 231 21.40 6.19 1.40
CA GLN A 231 21.12 5.84 2.78
C GLN A 231 22.27 5.13 3.46
N ASP A 232 22.24 5.13 4.80
CA ASP A 232 23.19 4.35 5.59
C ASP A 232 22.78 2.88 5.60
N TRP A 233 23.54 2.07 4.86
CA TRP A 233 23.35 0.64 4.73
C TRP A 233 24.21 -0.18 5.70
N GLY A 234 24.96 0.48 6.59
CA GLY A 234 25.94 -0.18 7.46
C GLY A 234 27.23 -0.60 6.75
N VAL A 235 28.13 -1.18 7.53
CA VAL A 235 29.46 -1.67 7.10
C VAL A 235 29.56 -3.13 7.54
N GLU A 236 30.02 -4.02 6.67
CA GLU A 236 30.47 -5.35 7.10
C GLU A 236 31.72 -5.15 7.98
N ASP A 237 31.64 -5.55 9.26
CA ASP A 237 32.83 -5.72 10.10
C ASP A 237 33.59 -6.93 9.57
N ASP A 238 34.41 -6.73 8.54
CA ASP A 238 35.39 -7.72 8.12
C ASP A 238 36.47 -7.78 9.21
N GLU A 239 36.28 -8.63 10.23
CA GLU A 239 37.26 -8.86 11.31
C GLU A 239 38.63 -9.39 10.80
N ASP A 240 38.81 -9.64 9.50
CA ASP A 240 40.00 -10.25 8.91
C ASP A 240 40.71 -9.44 7.79
N ASP A 241 40.24 -8.26 7.39
CA ASP A 241 40.89 -7.45 6.32
C ASP A 241 41.50 -6.14 6.86
N GLU A 242 42.69 -6.23 7.49
CA GLU A 242 43.48 -5.07 7.98
C GLU A 242 44.02 -4.13 6.86
N GLU A 243 43.66 -4.30 5.58
CA GLU A 243 44.18 -3.45 4.48
C GLU A 243 43.13 -2.91 3.48
N SER A 244 41.83 -3.03 3.77
CA SER A 244 40.80 -2.38 2.95
C SER A 244 40.38 -1.04 3.58
N GLU A 245 40.91 0.09 3.10
CA GLU A 245 40.50 1.47 3.46
C GLU A 245 39.01 1.82 3.16
N GLY A 246 38.16 0.82 2.97
CA GLY A 246 36.71 0.95 2.88
C GLY A 246 36.08 -0.43 3.04
N GLY A 247 35.61 -0.74 4.24
CA GLY A 247 34.83 -1.95 4.52
C GLY A 247 33.71 -2.13 3.49
N LYS A 248 33.44 -3.37 3.12
CA LYS A 248 32.43 -3.71 2.11
C LYS A 248 31.06 -3.28 2.66
N ARG A 249 30.37 -2.36 1.96
CA ARG A 249 29.05 -1.90 2.42
C ARG A 249 28.00 -2.95 2.09
N VAL A 250 27.19 -3.35 3.07
CA VAL A 250 26.08 -4.30 2.93
C VAL A 250 24.90 -3.63 2.21
N ARG A 251 25.07 -3.33 0.92
CA ARG A 251 24.02 -2.67 0.14
C ARG A 251 23.12 -3.70 -0.54
N PRO A 252 21.79 -3.53 -0.52
CA PRO A 252 20.88 -4.38 -1.28
C PRO A 252 21.24 -4.30 -2.76
N ALA A 253 21.45 -5.45 -3.40
CA ALA A 253 21.79 -5.48 -4.81
C ALA A 253 20.51 -5.47 -5.65
N VAL A 254 20.44 -4.66 -6.71
CA VAL A 254 19.30 -4.68 -7.65
C VAL A 254 19.74 -4.69 -9.09
N ALA A 255 18.86 -5.17 -9.97
CA ALA A 255 19.14 -5.25 -11.39
C ALA A 255 17.91 -5.08 -12.29
N PHE A 256 18.11 -4.40 -13.42
CA PHE A 256 17.07 -4.21 -14.44
C PHE A 256 16.80 -5.49 -15.22
N ILE A 257 15.52 -5.82 -15.38
CA ILE A 257 15.06 -6.90 -16.24
C ILE A 257 15.07 -6.43 -17.69
N THR A 258 16.01 -6.96 -18.49
CA THR A 258 16.23 -6.53 -19.89
C THR A 258 15.69 -7.51 -20.95
N SER A 259 15.23 -8.70 -20.54
CA SER A 259 14.57 -9.68 -21.39
C SER A 259 13.55 -10.50 -20.57
N PHE A 260 12.60 -11.17 -21.24
CA PHE A 260 11.68 -12.14 -20.59
C PHE A 260 12.01 -13.60 -20.93
N ASP A 261 12.87 -13.83 -21.93
CA ASP A 261 13.10 -15.17 -22.49
C ASP A 261 14.48 -15.76 -22.18
N THR A 262 15.50 -14.93 -21.91
CA THR A 262 16.90 -15.36 -21.81
C THR A 262 17.51 -15.08 -20.44
N PRO A 263 17.68 -16.07 -19.55
CA PRO A 263 18.45 -15.87 -18.31
C PRO A 263 19.95 -15.65 -18.63
N PRO A 264 20.74 -14.83 -17.90
CA PRO A 264 20.43 -13.98 -16.75
C PRO A 264 20.26 -12.50 -17.15
N PHE A 265 19.26 -11.83 -16.55
CA PHE A 265 18.77 -10.53 -16.99
C PHE A 265 19.54 -9.36 -16.37
N HIS A 266 20.77 -9.12 -16.86
CA HIS A 266 21.59 -7.96 -16.51
C HIS A 266 22.37 -7.43 -17.73
N SER A 267 22.51 -6.11 -17.88
CA SER A 267 23.70 -5.52 -18.52
C SER A 267 24.52 -4.66 -17.54
N GLY A 268 24.30 -4.82 -16.23
CA GLY A 268 25.01 -4.11 -15.16
C GLY A 268 24.19 -4.04 -13.87
N LYS A 269 24.87 -3.78 -12.74
CA LYS A 269 24.22 -3.49 -11.45
C LYS A 269 23.60 -2.09 -11.51
N ALA A 270 22.43 -1.91 -10.90
CA ALA A 270 21.84 -0.58 -10.80
C ALA A 270 22.43 0.26 -9.63
N GLY A 271 23.46 -0.22 -8.95
CA GLY A 271 24.08 0.49 -7.82
C GLY A 271 24.79 1.79 -8.18
N ASP A 272 25.07 2.01 -9.48
CA ASP A 272 25.82 3.16 -9.98
C ASP A 272 24.98 4.04 -10.89
N GLN A 273 25.40 5.30 -11.03
CA GLN A 273 24.81 6.21 -12.01
C GLN A 273 25.00 5.64 -13.42
N LEU A 274 23.89 5.43 -14.12
CA LEU A 274 23.87 4.87 -15.46
C LEU A 274 24.21 5.93 -16.50
N SER A 275 25.08 5.56 -17.44
CA SER A 275 25.42 6.38 -18.61
C SER A 275 24.37 6.29 -19.72
N ASN A 276 23.58 5.23 -19.74
CA ASN A 276 22.54 4.97 -20.73
C ASN A 276 21.30 4.38 -20.04
N ALA A 277 20.12 4.63 -20.62
CA ALA A 277 18.89 4.01 -20.12
C ALA A 277 18.98 2.47 -20.27
N PRO A 278 18.52 1.71 -19.26
CA PRO A 278 18.43 0.25 -19.36
C PRO A 278 17.63 -0.17 -20.58
N GLN A 279 18.03 -1.28 -21.20
CA GLN A 279 17.25 -1.86 -22.28
C GLN A 279 15.94 -2.43 -21.71
N VAL A 280 14.83 -1.94 -22.23
CA VAL A 280 13.49 -2.36 -21.82
C VAL A 280 13.04 -3.56 -22.68
N PRO A 281 12.55 -4.67 -22.09
CA PRO A 281 12.07 -5.82 -22.86
C PRO A 281 10.93 -5.42 -23.81
N PRO A 282 10.91 -5.94 -25.05
CA PRO A 282 9.78 -5.72 -25.95
C PRO A 282 8.46 -6.15 -25.29
N GLY A 283 7.48 -5.25 -25.28
CA GLY A 283 6.17 -5.50 -24.69
C GLY A 283 6.07 -5.29 -23.17
N SER A 284 7.15 -4.88 -22.48
CA SER A 284 7.06 -4.54 -21.04
C SER A 284 6.30 -3.24 -20.78
N ILE A 285 6.33 -2.31 -21.73
CA ILE A 285 5.63 -1.03 -21.58
C ILE A 285 4.13 -1.27 -21.49
N GLY A 286 3.52 -0.74 -20.43
CA GLY A 286 2.11 -0.89 -20.08
C GLY A 286 1.76 -2.19 -19.35
N LEU A 287 2.74 -2.97 -18.89
CA LEU A 287 2.51 -4.06 -17.94
C LEU A 287 2.24 -3.51 -16.53
N SER A 288 1.32 -4.14 -15.82
CA SER A 288 1.10 -3.90 -14.39
C SER A 288 2.10 -4.70 -13.53
N ALA A 289 2.19 -4.39 -12.24
CA ALA A 289 2.98 -5.21 -11.32
C ALA A 289 2.46 -6.67 -11.22
N ILE A 290 1.16 -6.88 -11.43
CA ILE A 290 0.53 -8.21 -11.47
C ILE A 290 1.02 -9.00 -12.70
N ASP A 291 1.13 -8.33 -13.85
CA ASP A 291 1.69 -8.90 -15.07
C ASP A 291 3.17 -9.28 -14.89
N CYS A 292 3.95 -8.40 -14.27
CA CYS A 292 5.35 -8.66 -13.94
C CYS A 292 5.49 -9.89 -13.03
N ASN A 293 4.62 -10.03 -12.01
CA ASN A 293 4.60 -11.21 -11.15
C ASN A 293 4.27 -12.49 -11.94
N THR A 294 3.31 -12.42 -12.89
CA THR A 294 2.95 -13.56 -13.75
C THR A 294 4.15 -14.01 -14.59
N ILE A 295 4.87 -13.07 -15.20
CA ILE A 295 6.10 -13.35 -15.97
C ILE A 295 7.16 -13.96 -15.05
N ALA A 296 7.36 -13.37 -13.86
CA ALA A 296 8.34 -13.83 -12.89
C ALA A 296 8.08 -15.28 -12.45
N LYS A 297 6.83 -15.58 -12.06
CA LYS A 297 6.38 -16.92 -11.67
C LYS A 297 6.50 -17.95 -12.79
N SER A 298 6.43 -17.52 -14.04
CA SER A 298 6.55 -18.40 -15.21
C SER A 298 8.00 -18.69 -15.61
N ARG A 299 8.82 -17.64 -15.72
CA ARG A 299 10.13 -17.72 -16.38
C ARG A 299 11.29 -17.82 -15.42
N PHE A 300 11.12 -17.36 -14.18
CA PHE A 300 12.24 -17.10 -13.27
C PHE A 300 12.33 -18.07 -12.09
N ALA A 301 11.48 -19.12 -12.09
CA ALA A 301 11.36 -20.14 -11.05
C ALA A 301 12.53 -21.15 -10.92
N LYS A 302 13.75 -20.82 -11.37
CA LYS A 302 14.88 -21.76 -11.37
C LYS A 302 15.68 -21.69 -10.06
N ARG A 303 15.92 -22.85 -9.44
CA ARG A 303 16.91 -23.00 -8.35
C ARG A 303 18.29 -22.55 -8.86
N GLY A 304 18.95 -21.65 -8.12
CA GLY A 304 20.27 -21.11 -8.47
C GLY A 304 20.26 -19.77 -9.22
N SER A 305 19.13 -19.07 -9.30
CA SER A 305 19.12 -17.66 -9.73
C SER A 305 19.70 -16.77 -8.64
N GLU A 306 20.60 -15.85 -9.02
CA GLU A 306 21.09 -14.78 -8.14
C GLU A 306 20.04 -13.68 -7.92
N ILE A 307 19.01 -13.58 -8.77
CA ILE A 307 17.89 -12.66 -8.57
C ILE A 307 16.81 -13.32 -7.71
N ASN A 308 16.34 -12.61 -6.69
CA ASN A 308 15.10 -12.87 -5.96
C ASN A 308 13.92 -12.32 -6.76
N TYR A 309 13.01 -13.20 -7.15
CA TYR A 309 11.81 -12.84 -7.92
C TYR A 309 10.51 -12.93 -7.12
N ASN A 310 10.62 -13.31 -5.84
CA ASN A 310 9.51 -13.18 -4.90
C ASN A 310 9.31 -11.73 -4.48
N MET A 311 10.38 -10.91 -4.56
CA MET A 311 10.36 -9.48 -4.30
C MET A 311 11.00 -8.70 -5.45
N PHE A 312 10.33 -7.66 -5.93
CA PHE A 312 10.82 -6.86 -7.06
C PHE A 312 10.26 -5.43 -7.04
N VAL A 313 10.93 -4.54 -7.77
CA VAL A 313 10.53 -3.16 -7.98
C VAL A 313 9.91 -3.00 -9.37
N VAL A 314 8.89 -2.16 -9.49
CA VAL A 314 8.31 -1.75 -10.77
C VAL A 314 8.41 -0.23 -10.91
N LEU A 315 9.07 0.20 -11.98
CA LEU A 315 9.08 1.58 -12.46
C LEU A 315 7.94 1.77 -13.46
N ASP A 316 6.87 2.41 -13.01
CA ASP A 316 5.62 2.61 -13.74
C ASP A 316 5.38 4.08 -14.12
N GLU A 317 4.23 4.40 -14.70
CA GLU A 317 3.95 5.75 -15.19
C GLU A 317 4.05 6.84 -14.10
N TYR A 318 3.80 6.48 -12.84
CA TYR A 318 3.88 7.41 -11.72
C TYR A 318 5.33 7.64 -11.27
N SER A 319 6.26 6.70 -11.53
CA SER A 319 7.68 6.89 -11.24
C SER A 319 8.29 8.08 -11.97
N GLN A 320 7.76 8.43 -13.13
CA GLN A 320 8.23 9.60 -13.87
C GLN A 320 7.78 10.94 -13.25
N SER A 321 6.64 10.98 -12.56
CA SER A 321 6.01 12.23 -12.10
C SER A 321 5.89 12.40 -10.59
N GLU A 322 5.98 11.32 -9.80
CA GLU A 322 5.63 11.33 -8.36
C GLU A 322 6.73 10.76 -7.45
N ASP A 323 7.94 10.56 -7.94
CA ASP A 323 9.13 10.14 -7.15
C ASP A 323 8.90 8.84 -6.38
N THR A 324 8.08 7.96 -6.95
CA THR A 324 7.66 6.71 -6.31
C THR A 324 7.80 5.51 -7.22
N VAL A 325 7.94 4.34 -6.63
CA VAL A 325 7.97 3.05 -7.31
C VAL A 325 6.97 2.10 -6.66
N VAL A 326 6.55 1.07 -7.40
CA VAL A 326 5.80 -0.02 -6.78
C VAL A 326 6.80 -1.06 -6.29
N ILE A 327 6.69 -1.42 -5.02
CA ILE A 327 7.37 -2.55 -4.42
C ILE A 327 6.38 -3.71 -4.39
N ALA A 328 6.80 -4.86 -4.91
CA ALA A 328 5.97 -6.04 -5.01
C ALA A 328 6.64 -7.19 -4.25
N ALA A 329 5.87 -7.89 -3.42
CA ALA A 329 6.31 -9.09 -2.75
C ALA A 329 5.21 -10.15 -2.68
N ASN A 330 5.56 -11.41 -2.89
CA ASN A 330 4.63 -12.50 -2.64
C ASN A 330 4.63 -12.80 -1.14
N ASN A 331 3.45 -12.74 -0.52
CA ASN A 331 3.25 -13.07 0.89
C ASN A 331 3.76 -14.49 1.16
N GLU A 332 4.56 -14.64 2.19
CA GLU A 332 5.18 -15.91 2.58
C GLU A 332 4.13 -16.93 3.07
N GLN A 333 3.00 -16.46 3.60
CA GLN A 333 1.96 -17.32 4.18
C GLN A 333 1.03 -17.94 3.13
N ASP A 334 0.50 -17.11 2.22
CA ASP A 334 -0.55 -17.51 1.28
C ASP A 334 -0.15 -17.35 -0.21
N GLY A 335 1.03 -16.79 -0.48
CA GLY A 335 1.53 -16.54 -1.83
C GLY A 335 0.82 -15.42 -2.59
N GLN A 336 -0.06 -14.67 -1.93
CA GLN A 336 -0.74 -13.51 -2.51
C GLN A 336 0.29 -12.43 -2.83
N LEU A 337 0.16 -11.79 -3.99
CA LEU A 337 0.98 -10.63 -4.32
C LEU A 337 0.55 -9.45 -3.46
N LEU A 338 1.47 -8.90 -2.68
CA LEU A 338 1.33 -7.66 -1.93
C LEU A 338 2.03 -6.56 -2.72
N LEU A 339 1.35 -5.44 -2.92
CA LEU A 339 1.90 -4.25 -3.56
C LEU A 339 1.91 -3.10 -2.56
N GLY A 340 3.05 -2.46 -2.43
CA GLY A 340 3.23 -1.18 -1.77
C GLY A 340 3.71 -0.14 -2.77
N ARG A 341 3.37 1.13 -2.56
CA ARG A 341 4.03 2.22 -3.26
C ARG A 341 5.01 2.87 -2.30
N ALA A 342 6.25 3.03 -2.70
CA ALA A 342 7.30 3.62 -1.89
C ALA A 342 7.87 4.85 -2.60
N SER A 343 8.29 5.85 -1.85
CA SER A 343 9.16 6.90 -2.37
C SER A 343 10.50 6.29 -2.82
N PHE A 344 11.24 6.98 -3.68
CA PHE A 344 12.55 6.50 -4.14
C PHE A 344 13.51 6.20 -2.99
N ASN A 345 13.54 7.04 -1.95
CA ASN A 345 14.36 6.80 -0.76
C ASN A 345 13.84 5.65 0.13
N ALA A 346 12.57 5.25 0.08
CA ALA A 346 12.10 4.12 0.88
C ALA A 346 12.20 2.76 0.16
N ALA A 347 12.37 2.79 -1.17
CA ALA A 347 12.19 1.62 -2.05
C ALA A 347 12.98 0.38 -1.63
N LEU A 348 14.29 0.51 -1.39
CA LEU A 348 15.12 -0.64 -0.99
C LEU A 348 14.99 -0.99 0.49
N LEU A 349 14.71 -0.03 1.38
CA LEU A 349 14.47 -0.32 2.80
C LEU A 349 13.28 -1.25 2.96
N THR A 350 12.24 -1.05 2.15
CA THR A 350 11.07 -1.92 2.12
C THR A 350 11.39 -3.37 1.76
N LEU A 351 12.47 -3.62 1.00
CA LEU A 351 12.88 -4.95 0.56
C LEU A 351 13.79 -5.69 1.57
N VAL A 352 14.56 -4.96 2.39
CA VAL A 352 15.59 -5.52 3.30
C VAL A 352 15.30 -5.38 4.80
N SER A 353 14.23 -4.68 5.17
CA SER A 353 13.69 -4.72 6.53
C SER A 353 13.28 -6.11 7.11
N PRO A 354 13.15 -7.23 6.35
CA PRO A 354 12.63 -8.49 6.91
C PRO A 354 13.43 -9.09 8.08
N SER A 355 14.75 -8.95 8.13
CA SER A 355 15.59 -9.74 9.05
C SER A 355 15.74 -9.14 10.46
N ASP A 356 15.78 -7.82 10.60
CA ASP A 356 16.09 -7.17 11.89
C ASP A 356 14.90 -6.47 12.58
N THR A 357 13.84 -6.13 11.83
CA THR A 357 12.72 -5.34 12.38
C THR A 357 11.44 -6.14 12.63
N SER A 358 11.37 -7.39 12.16
CA SER A 358 10.14 -8.20 12.09
C SER A 358 8.99 -7.58 11.28
N LEU A 359 9.25 -6.52 10.49
CA LEU A 359 8.25 -5.85 9.67
C LEU A 359 8.20 -6.50 8.27
N THR A 360 7.04 -7.03 7.89
CA THR A 360 6.79 -7.50 6.52
C THR A 360 6.40 -6.33 5.62
N ILE A 361 6.44 -6.52 4.29
CA ILE A 361 5.88 -5.53 3.35
C ILE A 361 4.40 -5.26 3.63
N ASP A 362 3.65 -6.27 4.08
CA ASP A 362 2.25 -6.08 4.49
C ASP A 362 2.17 -5.06 5.63
N CYS A 363 3.02 -5.23 6.65
CA CYS A 363 3.05 -4.34 7.80
C CYS A 363 3.48 -2.93 7.43
N GLN A 364 4.50 -2.80 6.58
CA GLN A 364 4.95 -1.48 6.12
C GLN A 364 3.90 -0.77 5.28
N CYS A 365 3.17 -1.49 4.43
CA CYS A 365 2.06 -0.91 3.68
C CYS A 365 0.95 -0.42 4.62
N ASN A 366 0.63 -1.19 5.66
CA ASN A 366 -0.38 -0.80 6.64
C ASN A 366 0.09 0.40 7.48
N ASN A 367 1.35 0.45 7.92
CA ASN A 367 1.93 1.60 8.60
C ASN A 367 1.97 2.86 7.71
N ALA A 368 2.35 2.73 6.44
CA ALA A 368 2.37 3.86 5.50
C ALA A 368 0.97 4.46 5.24
N VAL A 369 -0.08 3.64 5.35
CA VAL A 369 -1.45 4.13 5.33
C VAL A 369 -1.74 4.93 6.60
N VAL A 370 -1.23 4.51 7.76
CA VAL A 370 -1.40 5.25 9.02
C VAL A 370 -0.63 6.56 9.04
N GLU A 371 0.63 6.51 8.62
CA GLU A 371 1.61 7.58 8.80
C GLU A 371 1.70 8.54 7.61
N GLY A 372 1.12 8.17 6.46
CA GLY A 372 1.31 8.89 5.20
C GLY A 372 0.14 8.78 4.22
N ASN A 373 0.39 9.22 2.98
CA ASN A 373 -0.57 9.15 1.87
C ASN A 373 -0.67 7.74 1.24
N GLY A 374 -0.33 6.68 1.97
CA GLY A 374 -0.23 5.32 1.42
C GLY A 374 1.01 5.11 0.56
N VAL A 375 1.96 6.06 0.65
CA VAL A 375 3.31 5.95 0.13
C VAL A 375 4.22 5.66 1.31
N ILE A 376 4.97 4.57 1.23
CA ILE A 376 5.99 4.22 2.22
C ILE A 376 7.11 5.24 2.09
N CYS A 377 7.33 6.02 3.14
CA CYS A 377 8.41 6.98 3.28
C CYS A 377 9.24 6.56 4.50
N MET A 378 10.56 6.53 4.37
CA MET A 378 11.48 6.28 5.48
C MET A 378 12.31 7.56 5.66
N GLU A 379 12.44 8.03 6.90
CA GLU A 379 13.24 9.22 7.26
C GLU A 379 14.74 8.89 7.41
#